data_AF-A0A1M6ZTG2-F1
#
_entry.id   AF-A0A1M6ZTG2-F1
#
_cell.length_a   1.000
_cell.length_b   1.000
_cell.length_c   1.000
_cell.angle_alpha   90.00
_cell.angle_beta   90.00
_cell.angle_gamma   90.00
#
_symmetry.space_group_name_H-M   'P 1'
#
loop_
_entity.id
_entity.type
_entity.pdbx_description
1 polymer ?
#
loop_
_entity_poly.entity_id
_entity_poly.type
_entity_poly.pdbx_seq_one_letter_code
_entity_poly.pdbx_strand_id
1 'polypeptide(L)'
;MKLETGSYWSMINDYLQVTSSLFLPASSLFTIFAQNKHSLKTKKIFLLTACLSIQLSFAQFAKVIDKDGYVNIRENADANSKIIGKINSDEIVYIFEADNKNWANVSNGYIHNSRLKYIQTYQAVPPTVRDANKAIFKSGNIKVNIVSGKFNFKENEKDFTSTLNGDYYKEQQVWGIDRTIPKTHYISITAQIGDKTIQIPEKEIENLFEVNNKSTTCYYDRINDILYISMLNSDGAGTYAALFTIEKGEYKGRTLEIPF
;
A
#
# COMPACT_ATOMS: atom_id res chain seq x y z
N MET A 1 73.71 -12.57 26.04
CA MET A 1 73.12 -12.56 27.40
C MET A 1 71.61 -12.71 27.22
N LYS A 2 71.00 -13.75 27.80
CA LYS A 2 69.55 -14.04 27.72
C LYS A 2 68.92 -13.90 29.12
N LEU A 3 67.61 -13.69 29.17
CA LEU A 3 66.76 -13.83 30.36
C LEU A 3 65.48 -14.57 29.96
N GLU A 4 65.05 -15.54 30.76
CA GLU A 4 63.86 -16.41 30.62
C GLU A 4 63.43 -16.75 32.08
N THR A 5 62.18 -16.95 32.53
CA THR A 5 60.88 -17.36 31.93
C THR A 5 59.83 -16.21 31.97
N GLY A 6 58.53 -16.35 31.65
CA GLY A 6 57.74 -17.46 31.08
C GLY A 6 56.66 -18.08 32.00
N SER A 7 55.57 -18.61 31.39
CA SER A 7 54.36 -19.27 31.95
C SER A 7 53.31 -18.42 32.70
N TYR A 8 52.13 -18.24 32.08
CA TYR A 8 50.87 -18.83 32.60
C TYR A 8 49.85 -19.04 31.47
N TRP A 9 48.88 -19.95 31.68
CA TRP A 9 48.02 -20.50 30.62
C TRP A 9 46.58 -19.93 30.55
N SER A 10 45.90 -20.29 29.47
CA SER A 10 44.55 -19.89 29.07
C SER A 10 43.41 -20.24 30.04
N MET A 11 42.62 -19.22 30.37
CA MET A 11 41.15 -19.26 30.45
C MET A 11 40.68 -18.02 29.65
N ILE A 12 39.57 -17.96 28.92
CA ILE A 12 38.31 -18.72 28.95
C ILE A 12 37.87 -18.99 27.50
N ASN A 13 37.51 -20.23 27.12
CA ASN A 13 36.74 -20.47 25.89
C ASN A 13 36.03 -21.86 25.88
N ASP A 14 35.00 -21.99 26.71
CA ASP A 14 34.11 -23.16 26.81
C ASP A 14 32.67 -22.73 26.48
N TYR A 15 31.78 -23.49 25.83
CA TYR A 15 31.83 -24.85 25.26
C TYR A 15 30.79 -24.93 24.11
N LEU A 16 30.91 -25.86 23.16
CA LEU A 16 29.87 -26.09 22.13
C LEU A 16 29.78 -27.55 21.65
N GLN A 17 28.54 -28.02 21.45
CA GLN A 17 28.12 -29.32 20.87
C GLN A 17 28.37 -30.60 21.70
N VAL A 18 27.37 -31.51 21.72
CA VAL A 18 27.44 -32.90 21.18
C VAL A 18 26.19 -33.75 21.58
N THR A 19 25.37 -34.07 20.57
CA THR A 19 24.52 -35.27 20.30
C THR A 19 23.59 -35.94 21.35
N SER A 20 22.28 -35.86 21.05
CA SER A 20 21.28 -36.97 20.85
C SER A 20 20.93 -38.06 21.90
N SER A 21 19.61 -38.16 22.13
CA SER A 21 18.73 -39.36 22.16
C SER A 21 18.81 -40.42 23.28
N LEU A 22 17.67 -40.59 23.98
CA LEU A 22 17.10 -41.88 24.44
C LEU A 22 15.57 -41.74 24.68
N PHE A 23 14.85 -42.83 24.99
CA PHE A 23 13.39 -42.98 24.74
C PHE A 23 12.48 -43.01 25.99
N LEU A 24 11.31 -42.32 25.91
CA LEU A 24 9.96 -42.66 26.46
C LEU A 24 9.76 -42.85 28.01
N PRO A 25 8.51 -42.98 28.52
CA PRO A 25 7.19 -42.46 28.09
C PRO A 25 6.49 -41.64 29.22
N ALA A 26 5.18 -41.38 29.10
CA ALA A 26 4.38 -40.61 30.08
C ALA A 26 3.33 -41.46 30.85
N SER A 27 3.03 -41.11 32.11
CA SER A 27 1.68 -41.20 32.70
C SER A 27 1.56 -40.50 34.07
N SER A 28 0.35 -39.97 34.32
CA SER A 28 -0.29 -39.48 35.57
C SER A 28 0.35 -39.71 36.96
N LEU A 29 0.16 -38.74 37.88
CA LEU A 29 -0.52 -38.94 39.19
C LEU A 29 -0.89 -37.61 39.92
N PHE A 30 -2.17 -37.51 40.29
CA PHE A 30 -2.88 -36.72 41.33
C PHE A 30 -2.43 -35.33 41.86
N THR A 31 -3.45 -34.45 41.87
CA THR A 31 -3.63 -33.16 42.57
C THR A 31 -3.39 -33.15 44.09
N ILE A 32 -2.83 -32.05 44.61
CA ILE A 32 -3.25 -31.47 45.90
C ILE A 32 -3.42 -29.95 45.74
N PHE A 33 -4.62 -29.43 46.05
CA PHE A 33 -4.85 -28.01 46.35
C PHE A 33 -4.85 -27.84 47.87
N ALA A 34 -4.00 -26.95 48.40
CA ALA A 34 -4.06 -26.50 49.79
C ALA A 34 -4.21 -24.97 49.81
N GLN A 35 -5.17 -24.49 50.61
CA GLN A 35 -5.60 -23.10 50.62
C GLN A 35 -4.54 -22.19 51.26
N ASN A 36 -4.41 -20.96 50.75
CA ASN A 36 -3.98 -19.86 51.59
C ASN A 36 -4.86 -18.61 51.32
N LYS A 37 -5.60 -18.17 52.33
CA LYS A 37 -6.77 -17.30 52.19
C LYS A 37 -6.49 -15.95 52.85
N HIS A 38 -5.83 -15.05 52.13
CA HIS A 38 -5.68 -13.65 52.56
C HIS A 38 -6.46 -12.68 51.67
N SER A 39 -7.25 -11.83 52.32
CA SER A 39 -8.17 -10.88 51.69
C SER A 39 -7.45 -9.57 51.32
N LEU A 40 -7.39 -9.25 50.03
CA LEU A 40 -7.17 -7.88 49.56
C LEU A 40 -8.37 -7.42 48.70
N LYS A 41 -9.16 -6.50 49.26
CA LYS A 41 -10.21 -5.79 48.53
C LYS A 41 -9.56 -4.74 47.62
N THR A 42 -9.23 -5.12 46.38
CA THR A 42 -8.66 -4.19 45.40
C THR A 42 -9.63 -3.92 44.26
N LYS A 43 -9.69 -2.65 43.84
CA LYS A 43 -10.69 -2.07 42.95
C LYS A 43 -10.74 -2.77 41.58
N LYS A 44 -11.92 -2.80 40.95
CA LYS A 44 -12.06 -3.19 39.52
C LYS A 44 -11.23 -2.24 38.66
N ILE A 45 -10.05 -2.66 38.20
CA ILE A 45 -9.31 -1.96 37.15
C ILE A 45 -9.99 -2.33 35.84
N PHE A 46 -10.93 -1.49 35.40
CA PHE A 46 -11.48 -1.58 34.06
C PHE A 46 -10.45 -0.98 33.11
N LEU A 47 -9.58 -1.82 32.55
CA LEU A 47 -8.55 -1.40 31.60
C LEU A 47 -9.22 -1.03 30.27
N LEU A 48 -9.76 0.18 30.22
CA LEU A 48 -10.28 0.78 28.99
C LEU A 48 -9.09 1.12 28.09
N THR A 49 -8.59 0.12 27.38
CA THR A 49 -7.59 0.29 26.34
C THR A 49 -8.21 1.12 25.22
N ALA A 50 -8.11 2.44 25.35
CA ALA A 50 -8.42 3.38 24.30
C ALA A 50 -7.46 3.10 23.15
N CYS A 51 -7.90 2.25 22.22
CA CYS A 51 -7.22 2.04 20.95
C CYS A 51 -7.36 3.35 20.17
N LEU A 52 -6.46 4.29 20.44
CA LEU A 52 -6.36 5.55 19.74
C LEU A 52 -5.83 5.23 18.35
N SER A 53 -6.74 4.76 17.49
CA SER A 53 -6.52 4.58 16.07
C SER A 53 -6.22 5.96 15.49
N ILE A 54 -4.94 6.30 15.45
CA ILE A 54 -4.44 7.40 14.64
C ILE A 54 -4.87 7.03 13.22
N GLN A 55 -5.95 7.66 12.75
CA GLN A 55 -6.32 7.64 11.35
C GLN A 55 -5.24 8.46 10.65
N LEU A 56 -4.13 7.80 10.31
CA LEU A 56 -3.10 8.35 9.45
C LEU A 56 -3.82 8.67 8.14
N SER A 57 -4.05 9.96 7.94
CA SER A 57 -4.79 10.57 6.85
C SER A 57 -3.95 10.52 5.57
N PHE A 58 -3.65 9.31 5.11
CA PHE A 58 -3.06 9.09 3.81
C PHE A 58 -4.03 9.58 2.74
N ALA A 59 -3.51 10.39 1.83
CA ALA A 59 -4.20 10.89 0.66
C ALA A 59 -4.73 9.72 -0.20
N GLN A 60 -5.96 9.85 -0.71
CA GLN A 60 -6.79 8.71 -1.12
C GLN A 60 -7.65 8.97 -2.35
N PHE A 61 -7.84 7.94 -3.18
CA PHE A 61 -8.82 7.97 -4.25
C PHE A 61 -10.26 7.76 -3.74
N ALA A 62 -11.21 8.53 -4.28
CA ALA A 62 -12.64 8.42 -4.01
C ALA A 62 -13.45 8.56 -5.31
N LYS A 63 -14.57 7.84 -5.40
CA LYS A 63 -15.53 7.98 -6.50
C LYS A 63 -16.56 9.07 -6.18
N VAL A 64 -16.88 9.94 -7.14
CA VAL A 64 -17.98 10.91 -7.02
C VAL A 64 -19.32 10.16 -7.09
N ILE A 65 -20.22 10.45 -6.15
CA ILE A 65 -21.54 9.80 -6.02
C ILE A 65 -22.64 10.84 -5.77
N ASP A 66 -22.92 11.70 -6.76
CA ASP A 66 -24.01 12.68 -6.66
C ASP A 66 -25.28 12.19 -7.40
N LYS A 67 -26.42 12.27 -6.71
CA LYS A 67 -27.75 12.02 -7.30
C LYS A 67 -28.09 12.98 -8.45
N ASP A 68 -27.44 14.14 -8.49
CA ASP A 68 -27.69 15.21 -9.47
C ASP A 68 -26.80 15.05 -10.72
N GLY A 69 -26.11 13.91 -10.86
CA GLY A 69 -25.27 13.55 -12.00
C GLY A 69 -23.85 14.13 -11.95
N TYR A 70 -23.63 15.20 -11.18
CA TYR A 70 -22.33 15.84 -10.97
C TYR A 70 -22.25 16.51 -9.59
N VAL A 71 -21.04 16.77 -9.13
CA VAL A 71 -20.77 17.61 -7.95
C VAL A 71 -20.07 18.91 -8.37
N ASN A 72 -20.33 20.00 -7.63
CA ASN A 72 -19.63 21.27 -7.81
C ASN A 72 -18.33 21.28 -6.98
N ILE A 73 -17.20 21.66 -7.60
CA ILE A 73 -15.96 22.00 -6.89
C ILE A 73 -16.07 23.45 -6.40
N ARG A 74 -15.65 23.71 -5.16
CA ARG A 74 -15.67 25.05 -4.55
C ARG A 74 -14.28 25.57 -4.23
N GLU A 75 -14.13 26.88 -4.31
CA GLU A 75 -12.88 27.62 -4.07
C GLU A 75 -12.39 27.49 -2.62
N ASN A 76 -13.32 27.39 -1.68
CA ASN A 76 -13.05 27.12 -0.26
C ASN A 76 -14.02 26.04 0.25
N ALA A 77 -13.67 25.43 1.38
CA ALA A 77 -14.38 24.32 1.99
C ALA A 77 -15.67 24.73 2.75
N ASP A 78 -16.56 25.47 2.07
CA ASP A 78 -17.82 26.03 2.57
C ASP A 78 -18.90 25.92 1.47
N ALA A 79 -20.13 25.57 1.86
CA ALA A 79 -21.29 25.45 0.98
C ALA A 79 -21.75 26.79 0.35
N ASN A 80 -21.28 27.92 0.89
CA ASN A 80 -21.52 29.26 0.35
C ASN A 80 -20.36 29.74 -0.54
N SER A 81 -19.21 29.05 -0.54
CA SER A 81 -18.05 29.45 -1.33
C SER A 81 -18.29 29.32 -2.84
N LYS A 82 -17.61 30.17 -3.61
CA LYS A 82 -17.69 30.25 -5.08
C LYS A 82 -17.46 28.88 -5.72
N ILE A 83 -18.34 28.51 -6.63
CA ILE A 83 -18.18 27.32 -7.47
C ILE A 83 -17.16 27.66 -8.56
N ILE A 84 -16.13 26.81 -8.70
CA ILE A 84 -15.02 27.00 -9.65
C ILE A 84 -14.87 25.86 -10.65
N GLY A 85 -15.58 24.74 -10.44
CA GLY A 85 -15.59 23.62 -11.38
C GLY A 85 -16.73 22.64 -11.12
N LYS A 86 -16.78 21.59 -11.93
CA LYS A 86 -17.69 20.44 -11.76
C LYS A 86 -16.94 19.16 -12.09
N ILE A 87 -17.35 18.07 -11.43
CA ILE A 87 -16.89 16.70 -11.72
C ILE A 87 -18.14 15.83 -11.81
N ASN A 88 -18.26 15.00 -12.84
CA ASN A 88 -19.44 14.14 -13.00
C ASN A 88 -19.40 13.00 -11.98
N SER A 89 -20.55 12.35 -11.77
CA SER A 89 -20.61 11.15 -10.95
C SER A 89 -19.93 9.97 -11.65
N ASP A 90 -19.53 8.99 -10.85
CA ASP A 90 -18.68 7.85 -11.23
C ASP A 90 -17.24 8.18 -11.63
N GLU A 91 -16.87 9.45 -11.85
CA GLU A 91 -15.47 9.87 -11.94
C GLU A 91 -14.71 9.65 -10.62
N ILE A 92 -13.40 9.42 -10.73
CA ILE A 92 -12.50 9.28 -9.59
C ILE A 92 -11.77 10.60 -9.35
N VAL A 93 -11.73 11.01 -8.08
CA VAL A 93 -10.90 12.12 -7.58
C VAL A 93 -9.85 11.60 -6.60
N TYR A 94 -8.73 12.31 -6.47
CA TYR A 94 -7.76 12.12 -5.41
C TYR A 94 -7.92 13.17 -4.32
N ILE A 95 -7.90 12.73 -3.07
CA ILE A 95 -8.06 13.56 -1.87
C ILE A 95 -6.68 13.78 -1.28
N PHE A 96 -6.17 15.01 -1.36
CA PHE A 96 -4.80 15.40 -1.03
C PHE A 96 -4.59 15.54 0.48
N GLU A 97 -5.51 16.24 1.14
CA GLU A 97 -5.55 16.40 2.59
C GLU A 97 -6.87 15.88 3.13
N ALA A 98 -6.83 15.24 4.30
CA ALA A 98 -8.05 14.89 5.00
C ALA A 98 -8.46 15.99 6.00
N ASP A 99 -9.77 16.17 6.06
CA ASP A 99 -10.50 16.53 7.27
C ASP A 99 -10.50 18.00 7.74
N ASN A 100 -11.27 18.83 7.02
CA ASN A 100 -12.10 19.83 7.71
C ASN A 100 -13.46 19.25 8.17
N LYS A 101 -13.51 17.93 8.44
CA LYS A 101 -14.67 17.09 8.79
C LYS A 101 -15.68 16.87 7.67
N ASN A 102 -16.04 17.90 6.93
CA ASN A 102 -17.17 17.86 5.99
C ASN A 102 -16.76 17.95 4.52
N TRP A 103 -15.51 18.31 4.20
CA TRP A 103 -15.01 18.43 2.84
C TRP A 103 -13.68 17.68 2.66
N ALA A 104 -13.39 17.37 1.41
CA ALA A 104 -12.15 16.82 0.92
C ALA A 104 -11.45 17.83 0.02
N ASN A 105 -10.13 17.98 0.18
CA ASN A 105 -9.28 18.78 -0.70
C ASN A 105 -8.93 17.95 -1.94
N VAL A 106 -9.29 18.45 -3.13
CA VAL A 106 -8.99 17.86 -4.45
C VAL A 106 -8.18 18.85 -5.27
N SER A 107 -7.50 18.39 -6.34
CA SER A 107 -6.51 19.16 -7.12
C SER A 107 -6.91 20.58 -7.56
N ASN A 108 -8.21 20.86 -7.67
CA ASN A 108 -8.75 22.17 -8.07
C ASN A 108 -9.78 22.75 -7.07
N GLY A 109 -9.72 22.39 -5.78
CA GLY A 109 -10.55 22.97 -4.72
C GLY A 109 -11.20 21.94 -3.80
N TYR A 110 -12.43 22.21 -3.36
CA TYR A 110 -13.09 21.42 -2.30
C TYR A 110 -14.40 20.78 -2.75
N ILE A 111 -14.62 19.53 -2.32
CA ILE A 111 -15.85 18.76 -2.53
C ILE A 111 -16.38 18.27 -1.18
N HIS A 112 -17.69 18.34 -0.96
CA HIS A 112 -18.31 17.90 0.29
C HIS A 112 -18.31 16.37 0.41
N ASN A 113 -17.87 15.83 1.56
CA ASN A 113 -17.64 14.41 1.80
C ASN A 113 -18.88 13.53 1.55
N SER A 114 -20.10 14.06 1.72
CA SER A 114 -21.34 13.31 1.41
C SER A 114 -21.56 13.01 -0.09
N ARG A 115 -20.71 13.54 -0.97
CA ARG A 115 -20.71 13.31 -2.42
C ARG A 115 -19.57 12.40 -2.88
N LEU A 116 -18.82 11.80 -1.95
CA LEU A 116 -17.64 11.00 -2.21
C LEU A 116 -17.76 9.61 -1.58
N LYS A 117 -17.30 8.58 -2.30
CA LYS A 117 -17.12 7.23 -1.79
C LYS A 117 -15.66 6.81 -1.93
N TYR A 118 -14.91 6.95 -0.83
CA TYR A 118 -13.51 6.54 -0.73
C TYR A 118 -13.32 5.08 -1.15
N ILE A 119 -12.36 4.82 -2.04
CA ILE A 119 -12.19 3.49 -2.65
C ILE A 119 -11.88 2.42 -1.59
N GLN A 120 -11.19 2.79 -0.51
CA GLN A 120 -10.92 1.89 0.60
C GLN A 120 -12.18 1.39 1.37
N THR A 121 -13.37 1.95 1.10
CA THR A 121 -14.64 1.49 1.69
C THR A 121 -15.33 0.39 0.89
N TYR A 122 -14.85 0.07 -0.31
CA TYR A 122 -15.28 -1.12 -1.05
C TYR A 122 -14.67 -2.40 -0.46
N GLN A 123 -15.14 -3.58 -0.88
CA GLN A 123 -14.65 -4.83 -0.31
C GLN A 123 -13.16 -5.03 -0.64
N ALA A 124 -12.32 -5.05 0.40
CA ALA A 124 -10.90 -5.31 0.23
C ALA A 124 -10.64 -6.70 -0.40
N VAL A 125 -9.68 -6.74 -1.32
CA VAL A 125 -9.11 -7.96 -1.88
C VAL A 125 -7.76 -8.15 -1.19
N PRO A 126 -7.66 -9.01 -0.15
CA PRO A 126 -6.47 -9.03 0.72
C PRO A 126 -5.22 -9.56 0.00
N PRO A 127 -4.02 -9.07 0.37
CA PRO A 127 -2.76 -9.60 -0.14
C PRO A 127 -2.50 -11.02 0.39
N THR A 128 -2.04 -11.89 -0.49
CA THR A 128 -1.44 -13.20 -0.15
C THR A 128 0.09 -13.16 -0.24
N VAL A 129 0.65 -12.26 -1.04
CA VAL A 129 2.09 -12.01 -1.18
C VAL A 129 2.32 -10.51 -1.43
N ARG A 130 3.28 -9.89 -0.75
CA ARG A 130 3.87 -8.59 -1.11
C ARG A 130 5.35 -8.58 -0.78
N ASP A 131 6.21 -8.57 -1.81
CA ASP A 131 7.65 -8.37 -1.68
C ASP A 131 8.11 -7.23 -2.62
N ALA A 132 9.39 -7.16 -3.00
CA ALA A 132 9.86 -6.12 -3.91
C ALA A 132 9.48 -6.41 -5.38
N ASN A 133 9.54 -7.67 -5.79
CA ASN A 133 9.41 -8.10 -7.19
C ASN A 133 7.97 -8.51 -7.55
N LYS A 134 7.10 -8.75 -6.56
CA LYS A 134 5.71 -9.14 -6.80
C LYS A 134 4.75 -8.73 -5.69
N ALA A 135 3.50 -8.52 -6.09
CA ALA A 135 2.35 -8.52 -5.19
C ALA A 135 1.25 -9.44 -5.76
N ILE A 136 0.59 -10.20 -4.88
CA ILE A 136 -0.54 -11.06 -5.24
C ILE A 136 -1.65 -10.82 -4.22
N PHE A 137 -2.87 -10.59 -4.72
CA PHE A 137 -4.08 -10.39 -3.92
C PHE A 137 -5.15 -11.40 -4.35
N LYS A 138 -6.00 -11.87 -3.42
CA LYS A 138 -7.09 -12.83 -3.75
C LYS A 138 -8.33 -12.64 -2.87
N SER A 139 -9.51 -12.68 -3.47
CA SER A 139 -10.81 -12.67 -2.77
C SER A 139 -11.87 -13.42 -3.56
N GLY A 140 -12.17 -14.66 -3.16
CA GLY A 140 -13.08 -15.55 -3.88
C GLY A 140 -12.60 -15.84 -5.31
N ASN A 141 -13.39 -15.42 -6.29
CA ASN A 141 -13.12 -15.51 -7.73
C ASN A 141 -12.22 -14.38 -8.27
N ILE A 142 -11.79 -13.44 -7.43
CA ILE A 142 -10.88 -12.35 -7.82
C ILE A 142 -9.45 -12.70 -7.45
N LYS A 143 -8.53 -12.48 -8.39
CA LYS A 143 -7.08 -12.52 -8.17
C LYS A 143 -6.42 -11.31 -8.83
N VAL A 144 -5.42 -10.71 -8.21
CA VAL A 144 -4.53 -9.72 -8.84
C VAL A 144 -3.11 -10.24 -8.72
N ASN A 145 -2.33 -10.15 -9.80
CA ASN A 145 -0.90 -10.42 -9.79
C ASN A 145 -0.17 -9.22 -10.41
N ILE A 146 0.80 -8.69 -9.68
CA ILE A 146 1.69 -7.64 -10.11
C ILE A 146 3.11 -8.21 -10.09
N VAL A 147 3.87 -7.95 -11.14
CA VAL A 147 5.28 -8.29 -11.25
C VAL A 147 6.05 -7.02 -11.56
N SER A 148 7.14 -6.81 -10.84
CA SER A 148 8.09 -5.70 -10.99
C SER A 148 9.51 -6.24 -11.05
N GLY A 149 10.41 -5.45 -11.61
CA GLY A 149 11.83 -5.80 -11.67
C GLY A 149 12.74 -4.58 -11.64
N LYS A 150 14.03 -4.84 -11.78
CA LYS A 150 15.02 -3.78 -12.02
C LYS A 150 14.83 -3.23 -13.42
N PHE A 151 14.82 -1.91 -13.56
CA PHE A 151 14.83 -1.27 -14.87
C PHE A 151 16.26 -1.24 -15.43
N ASN A 152 16.44 -1.59 -16.71
CA ASN A 152 17.75 -1.56 -17.36
C ASN A 152 17.95 -0.27 -18.14
N PHE A 153 18.34 0.80 -17.43
CA PHE A 153 18.49 2.13 -18.02
C PHE A 153 19.36 2.13 -19.29
N LYS A 154 20.49 1.40 -19.30
CA LYS A 154 21.43 1.41 -20.43
C LYS A 154 20.84 0.87 -21.74
N GLU A 155 19.84 -0.01 -21.69
CA GLU A 155 19.17 -0.53 -22.89
C GLU A 155 18.02 0.38 -23.37
N ASN A 156 17.50 1.23 -22.49
CA ASN A 156 16.30 2.03 -22.68
C ASN A 156 16.57 3.55 -22.69
N GLU A 157 17.82 4.00 -22.48
CA GLU A 157 18.24 5.41 -22.42
C GLU A 157 17.80 6.20 -23.66
N LYS A 158 17.90 5.56 -24.84
CA LYS A 158 17.46 6.08 -26.14
C LYS A 158 15.97 6.45 -26.23
N ASP A 159 15.14 5.92 -25.34
CA ASP A 159 13.69 6.11 -25.33
C ASP A 159 13.27 7.21 -24.32
N PHE A 160 14.22 7.80 -23.58
CA PHE A 160 14.03 9.02 -22.78
C PHE A 160 14.32 10.28 -23.61
N THR A 161 13.59 11.36 -23.37
CA THR A 161 13.86 12.66 -24.03
C THR A 161 15.09 13.38 -23.49
N SER A 162 15.57 13.00 -22.30
CA SER A 162 16.84 13.45 -21.73
C SER A 162 17.33 12.49 -20.65
N THR A 163 18.63 12.19 -20.63
CA THR A 163 19.27 11.30 -19.64
C THR A 163 19.16 11.79 -18.18
N LEU A 164 18.97 13.11 -17.96
CA LEU A 164 19.01 13.75 -16.62
C LEU A 164 17.93 14.82 -16.38
N ASN A 165 17.27 15.33 -17.42
CA ASN A 165 16.06 16.16 -17.33
C ASN A 165 14.89 15.45 -18.03
N GLY A 166 14.80 14.12 -17.85
CA GLY A 166 13.95 13.23 -18.63
C GLY A 166 12.49 13.27 -18.21
N ASP A 167 11.81 14.37 -18.52
CA ASP A 167 10.36 14.53 -18.24
C ASP A 167 9.51 13.46 -18.98
N TYR A 168 10.04 12.83 -20.05
CA TYR A 168 9.32 11.85 -20.87
C TYR A 168 10.14 10.58 -21.17
N TYR A 169 9.45 9.44 -21.20
CA TYR A 169 9.91 8.12 -21.63
C TYR A 169 8.88 7.52 -22.59
N LYS A 170 9.31 7.05 -23.77
CA LYS A 170 8.43 6.58 -24.87
C LYS A 170 7.25 7.54 -25.12
N GLU A 171 7.55 8.83 -25.29
CA GLU A 171 6.58 9.93 -25.50
C GLU A 171 5.62 10.22 -24.32
N GLN A 172 5.65 9.43 -23.23
CA GLN A 172 4.81 9.63 -22.05
C GLN A 172 5.53 10.35 -20.92
N GLN A 173 4.85 11.24 -20.19
CA GLN A 173 5.39 11.88 -18.99
C GLN A 173 5.85 10.81 -17.97
N VAL A 174 7.03 10.97 -17.41
CA VAL A 174 7.60 10.02 -16.43
C VAL A 174 7.03 10.24 -15.02
N TRP A 175 6.84 9.15 -14.28
CA TRP A 175 6.45 9.15 -12.87
C TRP A 175 7.43 8.31 -12.04
N GLY A 176 7.75 8.75 -10.82
CA GLY A 176 8.56 8.00 -9.85
C GLY A 176 9.99 8.46 -9.64
N ILE A 177 10.54 9.31 -10.51
CA ILE A 177 11.90 9.83 -10.41
C ILE A 177 11.91 11.37 -10.26
N ASP A 178 12.90 11.89 -9.55
CA ASP A 178 13.24 13.32 -9.54
C ASP A 178 14.68 13.46 -10.03
N ARG A 179 14.85 13.60 -11.35
CA ARG A 179 16.15 13.70 -12.04
C ARG A 179 17.13 12.55 -11.74
N THR A 180 16.63 11.43 -11.24
CA THR A 180 17.37 10.21 -10.92
C THR A 180 17.27 9.18 -12.05
N ILE A 181 18.27 8.30 -12.17
CA ILE A 181 18.18 7.12 -13.04
C ILE A 181 17.16 6.14 -12.43
N PRO A 182 16.09 5.76 -13.16
CA PRO A 182 15.08 4.83 -12.65
C PRO A 182 15.66 3.44 -12.41
N LYS A 183 15.38 2.89 -11.22
CA LYS A 183 15.95 1.65 -10.69
C LYS A 183 15.00 0.47 -10.82
N THR A 184 13.69 0.73 -10.77
CA THR A 184 12.63 -0.30 -10.79
C THR A 184 11.44 0.13 -11.64
N HIS A 185 10.71 -0.83 -12.20
CA HIS A 185 9.51 -0.62 -13.02
C HIS A 185 8.54 -1.80 -12.89
N TYR A 186 7.28 -1.62 -13.32
CA TYR A 186 6.34 -2.74 -13.50
C TYR A 186 6.67 -3.52 -14.79
N ILE A 187 6.68 -4.85 -14.68
CA ILE A 187 6.79 -5.79 -15.79
C ILE A 187 5.39 -6.21 -16.25
N SER A 188 4.44 -6.39 -15.32
CA SER A 188 3.04 -6.64 -15.65
C SER A 188 2.11 -6.36 -14.46
N ILE A 189 0.88 -5.95 -14.78
CA ILE A 189 -0.26 -5.99 -13.86
C ILE A 189 -1.37 -6.81 -14.53
N THR A 190 -1.87 -7.81 -13.82
CA THR A 190 -2.94 -8.70 -14.29
C THR A 190 -4.01 -8.85 -13.22
N ALA A 191 -5.27 -8.88 -13.65
CA ALA A 191 -6.41 -9.23 -12.83
C ALA A 191 -7.12 -10.45 -13.42
N GLN A 192 -7.68 -11.29 -12.56
CA GLN A 192 -8.62 -12.34 -12.91
C GLN A 192 -9.91 -12.09 -12.16
N ILE A 193 -11.05 -12.13 -12.85
CA ILE A 193 -12.40 -11.94 -12.29
C ILE A 193 -13.27 -13.08 -12.83
N GLY A 194 -13.43 -14.14 -12.04
CA GLY A 194 -13.97 -15.41 -12.54
C GLY A 194 -13.02 -16.02 -13.58
N ASP A 195 -13.54 -16.35 -14.74
CA ASP A 195 -12.75 -16.94 -15.84
C ASP A 195 -12.12 -15.89 -16.76
N LYS A 196 -12.56 -14.61 -16.68
CA LYS A 196 -11.92 -13.50 -17.42
C LYS A 196 -10.56 -13.18 -16.80
N THR A 197 -9.52 -13.15 -17.64
CA THR A 197 -8.22 -12.57 -17.30
C THR A 197 -8.03 -11.26 -18.06
N ILE A 198 -7.66 -10.20 -17.35
CA ILE A 198 -7.44 -8.85 -17.84
C ILE A 198 -5.96 -8.52 -17.61
N GLN A 199 -5.24 -8.19 -18.68
CA GLN A 199 -3.89 -7.63 -18.60
C GLN A 199 -4.00 -6.11 -18.76
N ILE A 200 -3.33 -5.36 -17.88
CA ILE A 200 -3.15 -3.92 -18.08
C ILE A 200 -2.13 -3.72 -19.22
N PRO A 201 -2.44 -2.92 -20.26
CA PRO A 201 -1.51 -2.70 -21.38
C PRO A 201 -0.16 -2.13 -20.95
N GLU A 202 0.94 -2.52 -21.61
CA GLU A 202 2.31 -2.09 -21.28
C GLU A 202 2.45 -0.56 -21.21
N LYS A 203 1.83 0.15 -22.17
CA LYS A 203 1.79 1.63 -22.19
C LYS A 203 1.22 2.27 -20.93
N GLU A 204 0.40 1.56 -20.16
CA GLU A 204 -0.21 2.09 -18.94
C GLU A 204 0.70 1.91 -17.70
N ILE A 205 1.86 1.26 -17.86
CA ILE A 205 2.78 0.93 -16.77
C ILE A 205 4.26 1.21 -17.08
N GLU A 206 4.65 1.36 -18.35
CA GLU A 206 6.05 1.48 -18.77
C GLU A 206 6.75 2.78 -18.34
N ASN A 207 6.00 3.86 -18.17
CA ASN A 207 6.48 5.17 -17.70
C ASN A 207 6.39 5.34 -16.16
N LEU A 208 6.09 4.26 -15.43
CA LEU A 208 5.92 4.24 -13.99
C LEU A 208 7.13 3.55 -13.32
N PHE A 209 7.99 4.37 -12.71
CA PHE A 209 9.21 3.90 -12.04
C PHE A 209 9.09 3.95 -10.50
N GLU A 210 10.14 3.48 -9.83
CA GLU A 210 10.29 3.44 -8.37
C GLU A 210 9.09 2.80 -7.66
N VAL A 211 8.75 1.63 -8.19
CA VAL A 211 7.48 0.93 -7.97
C VAL A 211 7.47 0.16 -6.65
N ASN A 212 6.40 0.30 -5.87
CA ASN A 212 6.34 -0.21 -4.51
C ASN A 212 5.19 -1.20 -4.31
N ASN A 213 5.43 -2.45 -4.69
CA ASN A 213 4.53 -3.61 -4.47
C ASN A 213 4.07 -3.81 -3.00
N LYS A 214 4.78 -3.23 -2.01
CA LYS A 214 4.37 -3.31 -0.59
C LYS A 214 3.31 -2.28 -0.23
N SER A 215 3.28 -1.13 -0.92
CA SER A 215 2.26 -0.10 -0.75
C SER A 215 0.89 -0.55 -1.27
N THR A 216 0.88 -1.43 -2.28
CA THR A 216 -0.31 -1.72 -3.07
C THR A 216 -1.44 -2.30 -2.23
N THR A 217 -2.66 -1.84 -2.54
CA THR A 217 -3.94 -2.28 -2.01
C THR A 217 -4.91 -2.54 -3.16
N CYS A 218 -5.90 -3.40 -2.92
CA CYS A 218 -6.91 -3.75 -3.92
C CYS A 218 -8.30 -3.77 -3.27
N TYR A 219 -9.30 -3.21 -3.95
CA TYR A 219 -10.67 -3.12 -3.47
C TYR A 219 -11.65 -3.41 -4.62
N TYR A 220 -12.83 -3.94 -4.31
CA TYR A 220 -13.80 -4.35 -5.32
C TYR A 220 -15.23 -3.92 -4.97
N ASP A 221 -15.86 -3.20 -5.91
CA ASP A 221 -17.28 -2.89 -5.88
C ASP A 221 -18.09 -4.07 -6.43
N ARG A 222 -18.66 -4.87 -5.50
CA ARG A 222 -19.53 -6.01 -5.81
C ARG A 222 -20.83 -5.63 -6.51
N ILE A 223 -21.25 -4.36 -6.45
CA ILE A 223 -22.54 -3.90 -7.03
C ILE A 223 -22.35 -3.54 -8.50
N ASN A 224 -21.22 -2.89 -8.83
CA ASN A 224 -20.96 -2.36 -10.17
C ASN A 224 -19.97 -3.22 -11.00
N ASP A 225 -19.42 -4.29 -10.41
CA ASP A 225 -18.31 -5.09 -10.96
C ASP A 225 -17.09 -4.23 -11.31
N ILE A 226 -16.55 -3.52 -10.31
CA ILE A 226 -15.37 -2.67 -10.47
C ILE A 226 -14.25 -3.10 -9.53
N LEU A 227 -13.10 -3.45 -10.09
CA LEU A 227 -11.85 -3.70 -9.39
C LEU A 227 -10.96 -2.45 -9.45
N TYR A 228 -10.52 -2.03 -8.27
CA TYR A 228 -9.62 -0.91 -8.03
C TYR A 228 -8.28 -1.44 -7.51
N ILE A 229 -7.18 -1.10 -8.19
CA ILE A 229 -5.81 -1.45 -7.79
C ILE A 229 -5.08 -0.14 -7.49
N SER A 230 -4.83 0.15 -6.22
CA SER A 230 -4.25 1.42 -5.74
C SER A 230 -2.85 1.20 -5.20
N MET A 231 -1.94 2.15 -5.42
CA MET A 231 -0.53 2.07 -5.00
C MET A 231 0.06 3.45 -4.73
N LEU A 232 1.13 3.49 -3.94
CA LEU A 232 1.91 4.69 -3.61
C LEU A 232 3.39 4.37 -3.84
N ASN A 233 3.93 4.90 -4.94
CA ASN A 233 5.25 4.60 -5.48
C ASN A 233 6.20 5.79 -5.24
N SER A 234 7.49 5.52 -4.99
CA SER A 234 8.45 6.51 -4.50
C SER A 234 9.87 5.92 -4.35
N ASP A 235 10.90 6.69 -4.67
CA ASP A 235 12.26 6.53 -4.10
C ASP A 235 12.64 7.65 -3.09
N GLY A 236 11.74 8.60 -2.85
CA GLY A 236 11.99 9.85 -2.16
C GLY A 236 11.13 10.99 -2.72
N ALA A 237 11.76 11.95 -3.40
CA ALA A 237 11.08 13.15 -3.91
C ALA A 237 10.04 12.86 -4.99
N GLY A 238 10.29 11.88 -5.87
CA GLY A 238 9.40 11.49 -6.98
C GLY A 238 8.14 10.71 -6.55
N THR A 239 7.56 10.96 -5.37
CA THR A 239 6.43 10.20 -4.85
C THR A 239 5.15 10.44 -5.67
N TYR A 240 4.45 9.38 -6.05
CA TYR A 240 3.15 9.45 -6.73
C TYR A 240 2.17 8.36 -6.28
N ALA A 241 0.90 8.72 -6.25
CA ALA A 241 -0.21 7.78 -6.11
C ALA A 241 -0.69 7.34 -7.50
N ALA A 242 -1.00 6.06 -7.65
CA ALA A 242 -1.61 5.53 -8.86
C ALA A 242 -2.80 4.63 -8.54
N LEU A 243 -3.83 4.72 -9.37
CA LEU A 243 -5.02 3.87 -9.36
C LEU A 243 -5.25 3.30 -10.74
N PHE A 244 -5.42 1.98 -10.84
CA PHE A 244 -5.91 1.32 -12.06
C PHE A 244 -7.34 0.83 -11.82
N THR A 245 -8.21 1.06 -12.82
CA THR A 245 -9.63 0.69 -12.76
C THR A 245 -9.98 -0.34 -13.83
N ILE A 246 -10.58 -1.45 -13.42
CA ILE A 246 -11.12 -2.51 -14.28
C ILE A 246 -12.61 -2.67 -13.95
N GLU A 247 -13.48 -2.43 -14.93
CA GLU A 247 -14.94 -2.51 -14.78
C GLU A 247 -15.50 -3.59 -15.71
N LYS A 248 -16.39 -4.46 -15.20
CA LYS A 248 -17.13 -5.50 -15.96
C LYS A 248 -16.21 -6.48 -16.72
N GLY A 249 -14.96 -6.57 -16.27
CA GLY A 249 -13.88 -7.34 -16.91
C GLY A 249 -13.15 -6.63 -18.05
N GLU A 250 -13.25 -5.29 -18.14
CA GLU A 250 -12.52 -4.44 -19.09
C GLU A 250 -11.63 -3.45 -18.34
N TYR A 251 -10.40 -3.23 -18.80
CA TYR A 251 -9.58 -2.13 -18.29
C TYR A 251 -10.12 -0.79 -18.78
N LYS A 252 -10.37 0.15 -17.86
CA LYS A 252 -10.95 1.47 -18.18
C LYS A 252 -9.94 2.61 -18.19
N GLY A 253 -8.82 2.46 -17.47
CA GLY A 253 -7.78 3.48 -17.40
C GLY A 253 -7.07 3.54 -16.05
N ARG A 254 -6.16 4.51 -15.94
CA ARG A 254 -5.40 4.86 -14.74
C ARG A 254 -5.60 6.31 -14.33
N THR A 255 -5.51 6.58 -13.04
CA THR A 255 -5.38 7.93 -12.46
C THR A 255 -4.00 8.00 -11.79
N LEU A 256 -3.26 9.08 -12.03
CA LEU A 256 -1.90 9.31 -11.51
C LEU A 256 -1.87 10.71 -10.88
N GLU A 257 -1.44 10.82 -9.63
CA GLU A 257 -1.47 12.07 -8.85
C GLU A 257 -0.23 12.20 -7.97
N ILE A 258 0.24 13.44 -7.77
CA ILE A 258 1.34 13.76 -6.85
C ILE A 258 0.71 14.13 -5.49
N PRO A 259 1.08 13.50 -4.37
CA PRO A 259 0.31 13.58 -3.12
C PRO A 259 0.78 14.69 -2.16
N PHE A 260 1.22 15.84 -2.70
CA PHE A 260 1.75 16.99 -1.96
C PHE A 260 1.69 18.28 -2.80
#